data_AF-A0A442QTS2-F1
#
_entry.id   AF-A0A442QTS2-F1
#
_cell.length_a   1.000
_cell.length_b   1.000
_cell.length_c   1.000
_cell.angle_alpha   90.00
_cell.angle_beta   90.00
_cell.angle_gamma   90.00
#
_symmetry.space_group_name_H-M   'P 1'
#
loop_
_entity.id
_entity.type
_entity.pdbx_description
1 polymer ?
#
loop_
_entity_poly.entity_id
_entity_poly.type
_entity_poly.pdbx_seq_one_letter_code
_entity_poly.pdbx_strand_id
1 'polypeptide(L)' 'MALDERSRIAPERTGLMVLRAYAYLKLRRFGHAEQVFRAAAGTGNRNALKGVNDVKVTRDAKIQ' A
#
# COMPACT_ATOMS: atom_id res chain seq x y z
N MET A 1 23.47 -17.58 6.21
CA MET A 1 22.06 -18.00 6.39
C MET A 1 21.15 -16.91 6.99
N ALA A 2 21.60 -15.67 7.24
CA ALA A 2 20.76 -14.59 7.82
C ALA A 2 19.82 -13.86 6.83
N LEU A 3 19.88 -14.16 5.54
CA LEU A 3 19.02 -13.51 4.54
C LEU A 3 17.59 -14.05 4.55
N ASP A 4 17.41 -15.33 4.90
CA ASP A 4 16.12 -16.03 4.82
C ASP A 4 15.12 -15.55 5.87
N GLU A 5 15.59 -15.32 7.11
CA GLU A 5 14.81 -14.69 8.19
C GLU A 5 14.28 -13.31 7.75
N ARG A 6 15.16 -12.52 7.13
CA ARG A 6 14.83 -11.17 6.63
C ARG A 6 13.89 -11.23 5.43
N SER A 7 14.01 -12.27 4.62
CA SER A 7 13.12 -12.55 3.49
C SER A 7 11.71 -12.96 3.94
N ARG A 8 11.54 -13.52 5.15
CA ARG A 8 10.23 -13.71 5.79
C ARG A 8 9.66 -12.42 6.41
N ILE A 9 10.50 -11.61 7.05
CA ILE A 9 10.06 -10.38 7.74
C ILE A 9 9.69 -9.25 6.75
N ALA A 10 10.37 -9.17 5.59
CA ALA A 10 10.10 -8.16 4.56
C ALA A 10 8.68 -8.20 3.96
N PRO A 11 8.11 -9.36 3.57
CA PRO A 11 6.75 -9.45 3.08
C PRO A 11 5.73 -9.14 4.18
N GLU A 12 5.98 -9.51 5.44
CA GLU A 12 5.12 -9.13 6.57
C GLU A 12 5.05 -7.60 6.75
N ARG A 13 6.21 -6.93 6.75
CA ARG A 13 6.27 -5.45 6.81
C ARG A 13 5.56 -4.80 5.64
N THR A 14 5.70 -5.36 4.44
CA THR A 14 5.04 -4.80 3.26
C THR A 14 3.53 -5.02 3.29
N GLY A 15 3.06 -6.18 3.77
CA GLY A 15 1.64 -6.44 4.01
C GLY A 15 1.03 -5.44 5.02
N LEU A 16 1.76 -5.14 6.10
CA LEU A 16 1.33 -4.13 7.07
C LEU A 16 1.28 -2.71 6.48
N MET A 17 2.20 -2.35 5.57
CA MET A 17 2.12 -1.08 4.84
C MET A 17 0.88 -1.00 3.95
N VAL A 18 0.55 -2.08 3.23
CA VAL A 18 -0.67 -2.19 2.41
C VAL A 18 -1.92 -2.03 3.28
N LEU A 19 -1.97 -2.71 4.44
CA LEU A 19 -3.09 -2.60 5.37
C LEU A 19 -3.26 -1.17 5.90
N ARG A 20 -2.15 -0.52 6.31
CA ARG A 20 -2.15 0.89 6.74
C ARG A 20 -2.65 1.82 5.64
N ALA A 21 -2.27 1.58 4.39
CA ALA A 21 -2.71 2.39 3.26
C ALA A 21 -4.22 2.26 3.00
N TYR A 22 -4.78 1.05 3.11
CA TYR A 22 -6.24 0.83 3.06
C TYR A 22 -6.97 1.53 4.21
N ALA A 23 -6.39 1.58 5.42
CA ALA A 23 -6.97 2.34 6.51
C ALA A 23 -7.03 3.85 6.19
N TYR A 24 -5.95 4.41 5.61
CA TYR A 24 -5.96 5.80 5.16
C TYR A 24 -6.97 6.07 4.04
N LEU A 25 -7.16 5.11 3.13
CA LEU A 25 -8.19 5.21 2.09
C LEU A 25 -9.59 5.31 2.69
N LYS A 26 -9.94 4.45 3.67
CA LYS A 26 -11.22 4.50 4.38
C LYS A 26 -11.42 5.79 5.17
N LEU A 27 -10.34 6.34 5.73
CA LEU A 27 -10.34 7.64 6.41
C LEU A 27 -10.37 8.85 5.45
N ARG A 28 -10.54 8.63 4.13
CA ARG A 28 -10.53 9.67 3.08
C ARG A 28 -9.22 10.47 3.02
N ARG A 29 -8.14 9.95 3.58
CA ARG A 29 -6.78 10.54 3.55
C ARG A 29 -6.03 10.04 2.31
N PHE A 30 -6.55 10.38 1.14
CA PHE A 30 -6.07 9.86 -0.15
C PHE A 30 -4.58 10.13 -0.40
N GLY A 31 -4.07 11.31 -0.05
CA GLY A 31 -2.65 11.64 -0.23
C GLY A 31 -1.70 10.73 0.57
N HIS A 32 -2.06 10.40 1.82
CA HIS A 32 -1.27 9.48 2.64
C HIS A 32 -1.44 8.03 2.19
N ALA A 33 -2.65 7.63 1.78
CA ALA A 33 -2.88 6.31 1.22
C ALA A 33 -2.02 6.07 -0.03
N GLU A 34 -2.00 7.03 -0.97
CA GLU A 34 -1.22 6.96 -2.21
C GLU A 34 0.29 6.87 -1.93
N GLN A 35 0.79 7.64 -0.97
CA GLN A 35 2.20 7.62 -0.59
C GLN A 35 2.61 6.27 -0.02
N VAL A 36 1.82 5.70 0.90
CA VAL A 36 2.13 4.40 1.52
C VAL A 36 1.99 3.26 0.50
N PHE A 37 0.99 3.29 -0.38
CA PHE A 37 0.86 2.30 -1.45
C PHE A 37 2.02 2.36 -2.45
N ARG A 38 2.48 3.56 -2.84
CA ARG A 38 3.68 3.68 -3.70
C ARG A 38 4.94 3.17 -3.04
N ALA A 39 5.13 3.46 -1.76
CA ALA A 39 6.28 2.95 -1.00
C ALA A 39 6.27 1.41 -0.93
N ALA A 40 5.10 0.81 -0.68
CA ALA A 40 4.95 -0.65 -0.67
C ALA A 40 5.03 -1.27 -2.08
N ALA A 41 4.65 -0.56 -3.14
CA ALA A 41 4.83 -1.02 -4.52
C ALA A 41 6.31 -1.04 -4.91
N GLY A 42 7.10 -0.07 -4.43
CA GLY A 42 8.55 -0.02 -4.64
C GLY A 42 9.32 -1.20 -4.02
N THR A 43 8.73 -1.93 -3.07
CA THR A 43 9.33 -3.15 -2.51
C THR A 43 8.97 -4.42 -3.30
N GLY A 44 8.22 -4.29 -4.40
CA GLY A 44 7.82 -5.41 -5.28
C GLY A 44 6.46 -6.04 -4.94
N ASN A 45 5.67 -5.44 -4.05
CA ASN A 45 4.39 -6.00 -3.65
C ASN A 45 3.25 -5.65 -4.64
N ARG A 46 2.70 -6.68 -5.27
CA ARG A 46 1.61 -6.57 -6.25
C ARG A 46 0.30 -6.04 -5.66
N ASN A 47 0.02 -6.31 -4.38
CA ASN A 47 -1.17 -5.79 -3.70
C ASN A 47 -1.08 -4.28 -3.49
N ALA A 48 0.14 -3.76 -3.29
CA ALA A 48 0.37 -2.34 -3.18
C ALA A 48 0.11 -1.60 -4.50
N LEU A 49 0.48 -2.21 -5.65
CA LEU A 49 0.17 -1.68 -6.98
C LEU A 49 -1.35 -1.58 -7.21
N LYS A 50 -2.12 -2.62 -6.83
CA LYS A 50 -3.59 -2.56 -6.86
C LYS A 50 -4.12 -1.42 -5.99
N GLY A 51 -3.59 -1.26 -4.78
CA GLY A 51 -3.98 -0.19 -3.88
C GLY A 51 -3.73 1.23 -4.40
N VAL A 52 -2.65 1.47 -5.18
CA VAL A 52 -2.46 2.76 -5.86
C VAL A 52 -3.60 3.06 -6.84
N ASN A 53 -4.05 2.04 -7.58
CA ASN A 53 -5.18 2.19 -8.50
C ASN A 53 -6.49 2.44 -7.73
N ASP A 54 -6.74 1.71 -6.65
CA ASP A 54 -7.92 1.90 -5.80
C ASP A 54 -8.00 3.32 -5.24
N VAL A 55 -6.87 3.92 -4.84
CA VAL A 55 -6.83 5.33 -4.40
C VAL A 55 -7.25 6.26 -5.53
N LYS A 56 -6.75 6.05 -6.75
CA LYS A 56 -7.09 6.90 -7.90
C LYS A 56 -8.57 6.81 -8.23
N VAL A 57 -9.12 5.60 -8.32
CA VAL A 57 -10.55 5.36 -8.60
C VAL A 57 -11.43 5.95 -7.51
N THR A 58 -11.10 5.71 -6.23
CA THR A 58 -11.89 6.25 -5.11
C THR A 58 -11.82 7.77 -5.03
N ARG A 59 -10.67 8.36 -5.38
CA ARG A 59 -10.52 9.82 -5.43
C ARG A 59 -11.33 10.43 -6.57
N ASP A 60 -11.29 9.82 -7.74
CA ASP A 60 -12.00 10.25 -8.95
C ASP A 60 -13.53 10.12 -8.81
N ALA A 61 -14.00 8.98 -8.30
CA ALA A 61 -15.41 8.71 -8.00
C ALA A 61 -16.03 9.64 -6.95
N LYS A 62 -15.21 10.46 -6.27
CA LYS A 62 -15.66 11.46 -5.30
C LYS A 62 -15.70 12.88 -5.90
N ILE A 63 -15.15 13.07 -7.10
CA ILE A 63 -15.16 14.35 -7.83
C ILE A 63 -16.34 14.41 -8.82
N GLN A 64 -16.89 13.26 -9.24
CA GLN A 64 -18.21 13.15 -9.88
C GLN A 64 -19.35 13.24 -8.86
#